data_AF-A0A2P5E0W6-F1
#
_entry.id   AF-A0A2P5E0W6-F1
#
_cell.length_a   1.000
_cell.length_b   1.000
_cell.length_c   1.000
_cell.angle_alpha   90.00
_cell.angle_beta   90.00
_cell.angle_gamma   90.00
#
_symmetry.space_group_name_H-M   'P 1'
#
loop_
_entity.id
_entity.type
_entity.pdbx_description
1 polymer ?
#
loop_
_entity_poly.entity_id
_entity_poly.type
_entity_poly.pdbx_seq_one_letter_code
_entity_poly.pdbx_strand_id
1 'polypeptide(L)'
;MKLNPPSFDGRPDPTSAKRWLRDVKRTFTTIGMSAEFQVIFATYKLTDGAINWWETIKLTQDVTDITWEAFEGLFRSYYANASHRAAMIREYERLK
;
A
#
# COMPACT_ATOMS: atom_id res chain seq x y z
N MET A 1 13.64 19.76 6.72
CA MET A 1 13.17 18.35 6.73
C MET A 1 11.97 18.23 5.81
N LYS A 2 12.05 17.45 4.71
CA LYS A 2 10.85 17.14 3.92
C LYS A 2 10.16 15.94 4.56
N LEU A 3 9.12 16.21 5.35
CA LEU A 3 8.26 15.19 5.99
C LEU A 3 7.20 14.65 5.02
N ASN A 4 7.48 14.67 3.70
CA ASN A 4 6.51 14.28 2.69
C ASN A 4 6.88 12.90 2.15
N PRO A 5 6.29 11.81 2.68
CA PRO A 5 6.54 10.48 2.16
C PRO A 5 6.07 10.39 0.70
N PRO A 6 6.75 9.57 -0.11
CA PRO A 6 6.43 9.40 -1.52
C PRO A 6 5.01 8.86 -1.69
N SER A 7 4.32 9.33 -2.72
CA SER A 7 3.08 8.69 -3.17
C SER A 7 3.36 7.30 -3.72
N PHE A 8 2.36 6.42 -3.71
CA PHE A 8 2.46 5.07 -4.24
C PHE A 8 1.38 4.81 -5.27
N ASP A 9 1.81 4.50 -6.49
CA ASP A 9 0.96 4.34 -7.68
C ASP A 9 0.38 2.92 -7.84
N GLY A 10 0.85 1.97 -7.03
CA GLY A 10 0.36 0.59 -7.03
C GLY A 10 1.07 -0.32 -8.04
N ARG A 11 2.27 0.03 -8.51
CA ARG A 11 3.06 -0.90 -9.32
C ARG A 11 3.28 -2.23 -8.57
N PRO A 12 3.12 -3.38 -9.24
CA PRO A 12 3.32 -4.71 -8.65
C PRO A 12 4.82 -5.06 -8.54
N ASP A 13 5.59 -4.19 -7.89
CA ASP A 13 6.96 -4.44 -7.47
C ASP A 13 7.01 -4.62 -5.94
N PRO A 14 7.35 -5.83 -5.45
CA PRO A 14 7.44 -6.11 -4.02
C PRO A 14 8.39 -5.15 -3.29
N THR A 15 9.45 -4.70 -3.97
CA THR A 15 10.47 -3.84 -3.37
C THR A 15 9.93 -2.43 -3.16
N SER A 16 9.28 -1.87 -4.16
CA SER A 16 8.63 -0.56 -4.10
C SER A 16 7.53 -0.53 -3.03
N ALA A 17 6.66 -1.54 -2.98
CA ALA A 17 5.61 -1.64 -1.96
C ALA A 17 6.19 -1.71 -0.53
N LYS A 18 7.21 -2.55 -0.31
CA LYS A 18 7.90 -2.65 0.99
C LYS A 18 8.59 -1.34 1.39
N ARG A 19 9.24 -0.67 0.44
CA ARG A 19 9.93 0.62 0.65
C ARG A 19 8.93 1.70 1.04
N TRP A 20 7.83 1.82 0.31
CA TRP A 20 6.79 2.80 0.61
C TRP A 20 6.23 2.63 2.01
N LEU A 21 5.86 1.41 2.39
CA LEU A 21 5.33 1.11 3.72
C LEU A 21 6.31 1.46 4.85
N ARG A 22 7.60 1.19 4.65
CA ARG A 22 8.67 1.57 5.59
C ARG A 22 8.77 3.09 5.73
N ASP A 23 8.71 3.83 4.62
CA ASP A 23 8.89 5.27 4.63
C ASP A 23 7.65 5.99 5.23
N VAL A 24 6.45 5.45 5.03
CA VAL A 24 5.22 5.87 5.72
C VAL A 24 5.32 5.64 7.23
N LYS A 25 5.71 4.44 7.67
CA LYS A 25 5.93 4.15 9.10
C LYS A 25 6.95 5.08 9.75
N ARG A 26 8.06 5.36 9.06
CA ARG A 26 9.07 6.31 9.53
C ARG A 26 8.46 7.69 9.74
N THR A 27 7.56 8.12 8.87
CA THR A 27 6.86 9.41 9.00
C THR A 27 6.01 9.42 10.26
N PHE A 28 5.24 8.36 10.53
CA PHE A 28 4.43 8.25 11.75
C PHE A 28 5.27 8.41 13.01
N THR A 29 6.39 7.67 13.09
CA THR A 29 7.30 7.76 14.23
C THR A 29 7.94 9.14 14.34
N THR A 30 8.32 9.76 13.22
CA THR A 30 9.03 11.05 13.21
C THR A 30 8.14 12.18 13.71
N ILE A 31 6.85 12.17 13.37
CA ILE A 31 5.93 13.26 13.74
C ILE A 31 5.04 12.91 14.95
N GLY A 32 5.18 11.70 15.51
CA GLY A 32 4.33 11.22 16.61
C GLY A 32 2.87 11.06 16.19
N MET A 33 2.61 10.52 14.99
CA MET A 33 1.24 10.41 14.46
C MET A 33 0.38 9.43 15.28
N SER A 34 -0.72 9.94 15.80
CA SER A 34 -1.74 9.15 16.50
C SER A 34 -2.35 8.08 15.60
N ALA A 35 -2.72 6.94 16.19
CA ALA A 35 -3.16 5.74 15.46
C ALA A 35 -4.36 6.01 14.53
N GLU A 36 -5.30 6.85 14.97
CA GLU A 36 -6.50 7.25 14.24
C GLU A 36 -6.21 7.95 12.90
N PHE A 37 -5.03 8.58 12.76
CA PHE A 37 -4.64 9.28 11.53
C PHE A 37 -3.76 8.45 10.59
N GLN A 38 -3.22 7.32 11.04
CA GLN A 38 -2.23 6.55 10.28
C GLN A 38 -2.81 6.00 8.97
N VAL A 39 -3.98 5.39 9.02
CA VAL A 39 -4.64 4.85 7.81
C VAL A 39 -5.11 5.98 6.90
N ILE A 40 -5.68 7.05 7.46
CA ILE A 40 -6.10 8.25 6.71
C ILE A 40 -4.91 8.83 5.94
N PHE A 41 -3.77 8.99 6.60
CA PHE A 41 -2.58 9.51 5.99
C PHE A 41 -2.03 8.58 4.90
N ALA A 42 -1.94 7.28 5.17
CA ALA A 42 -1.40 6.33 4.21
C ALA A 42 -2.26 6.24 2.95
N THR A 43 -3.58 6.25 3.10
CA THR A 43 -4.53 6.18 1.98
C THR A 43 -4.53 7.47 1.17
N TYR A 44 -4.30 8.63 1.79
CA TYR A 44 -4.04 9.89 1.10
C TYR A 44 -2.76 9.87 0.25
N LYS A 45 -1.79 9.00 0.56
CA LYS A 45 -0.56 8.81 -0.22
C LYS A 45 -0.69 7.76 -1.33
N LEU A 46 -1.84 7.10 -1.46
CA LEU A 46 -2.10 6.20 -2.58
C LEU A 46 -2.55 7.00 -3.81
N THR A 47 -2.03 6.65 -4.97
CA THR A 47 -2.38 7.25 -6.26
C THR A 47 -2.67 6.16 -7.28
N ASP A 48 -3.27 6.54 -8.42
CA ASP A 48 -3.51 5.67 -9.57
C ASP A 48 -4.14 4.31 -9.20
N GLY A 49 -3.49 3.20 -9.54
CA GLY A 49 -4.00 1.87 -9.26
C GLY A 49 -4.11 1.55 -7.76
N ALA A 50 -3.28 2.18 -6.92
CA ALA A 50 -3.28 1.92 -5.49
C ALA A 50 -4.51 2.50 -4.78
N ILE A 51 -4.96 3.71 -5.17
CA ILE A 51 -6.17 4.28 -4.56
C ILE A 51 -7.41 3.49 -4.99
N ASN A 52 -7.46 3.04 -6.25
CA ASN A 52 -8.56 2.19 -6.75
C ASN A 52 -8.65 0.85 -5.97
N TRP A 53 -7.51 0.24 -5.63
CA TRP A 53 -7.49 -0.92 -4.76
C TRP A 53 -8.10 -0.61 -3.39
N TRP A 54 -7.70 0.50 -2.76
CA TRP A 54 -8.23 0.87 -1.46
C TRP A 54 -9.73 1.17 -1.50
N GLU A 55 -10.20 1.84 -2.55
CA GLU A 55 -11.64 2.06 -2.77
C GLU A 55 -12.41 0.75 -2.94
N THR A 56 -11.83 -0.24 -3.61
CA THR A 56 -12.42 -1.58 -3.70
C THR A 56 -12.53 -2.23 -2.32
N ILE A 57 -11.51 -2.12 -1.48
CA ILE A 57 -11.56 -2.63 -0.09
C ILE A 57 -12.72 -1.98 0.66
N LYS A 58 -12.86 -0.64 0.61
CA LYS A 58 -13.97 0.09 1.26
C LYS A 58 -15.37 -0.35 0.81
N LEU A 59 -15.51 -0.87 -0.40
CA LEU A 59 -16.79 -1.39 -0.92
C LEU A 59 -17.08 -2.83 -0.47
N THR A 60 -16.05 -3.59 -0.10
CA THR A 60 -16.16 -5.03 0.21
C THR A 60 -16.14 -5.34 1.71
N GLN A 61 -15.68 -4.41 2.55
CA GLN A 61 -15.58 -4.57 3.99
C GLN A 61 -15.76 -3.23 4.70
N ASP A 62 -16.27 -3.28 5.93
CA ASP A 62 -16.27 -2.11 6.81
C ASP A 62 -14.84 -1.78 7.23
N VAL A 63 -14.44 -0.52 7.00
CA VAL A 63 -13.11 -0.02 7.33
C VAL A 63 -13.17 1.18 8.28
N THR A 64 -14.33 1.48 8.85
CA THR A 64 -14.56 2.68 9.68
C THR A 64 -13.55 2.77 10.82
N ASP A 65 -13.27 1.64 11.49
CA ASP A 65 -12.32 1.54 12.60
C ASP A 65 -11.10 0.67 12.25
N ILE A 66 -10.69 0.64 10.98
CA ILE A 66 -9.55 -0.18 10.57
C ILE A 66 -8.27 0.31 11.25
N THR A 67 -7.57 -0.60 11.93
CA THR A 67 -6.27 -0.30 12.55
C THR A 67 -5.17 -0.25 11.50
N TRP A 68 -4.05 0.38 11.84
CA TRP A 68 -2.87 0.40 11.00
C TRP A 68 -2.37 -1.01 10.67
N GLU A 69 -2.38 -1.93 11.63
CA GLU A 69 -1.94 -3.31 11.48
C GLU A 69 -2.81 -4.07 10.47
N ALA A 70 -4.12 -3.85 10.52
CA ALA A 70 -5.06 -4.45 9.57
C ALA A 70 -4.84 -3.89 8.15
N PHE A 71 -4.69 -2.57 8.01
CA PHE A 71 -4.34 -1.95 6.73
C PHE A 71 -3.04 -2.52 6.15
N GLU A 72 -2.00 -2.62 6.98
CA GLU A 72 -0.69 -3.17 6.58
C GLU A 72 -0.79 -4.63 6.12
N GLY A 73 -1.60 -5.45 6.80
CA GLY A 73 -1.86 -6.83 6.42
C GLY A 73 -2.51 -6.92 5.03
N LEU A 74 -3.58 -6.14 4.79
CA LEU A 74 -4.26 -6.07 3.51
C LEU A 74 -3.32 -5.60 2.40
N PHE A 75 -2.57 -4.54 2.64
CA PHE A 75 -1.62 -3.97 1.70
C PHE A 75 -0.55 -5.00 1.29
N ARG A 76 0.10 -5.64 2.28
CA ARG A 76 1.15 -6.64 2.01
C ARG A 76 0.60 -7.83 1.23
N SER A 77 -0.57 -8.33 1.60
CA SER A 77 -1.22 -9.45 0.91
C SER A 77 -1.52 -9.12 -0.55
N TYR A 78 -2.15 -7.96 -0.79
CA TYR A 78 -2.52 -7.55 -2.14
C TYR A 78 -1.32 -7.43 -3.07
N TYR A 79 -0.28 -6.72 -2.65
CA TYR A 79 0.89 -6.47 -3.50
C TYR A 79 1.82 -7.68 -3.62
N ALA A 80 1.86 -8.59 -2.65
CA ALA A 80 2.53 -9.88 -2.82
C ALA A 80 1.84 -10.71 -3.91
N ASN A 81 0.52 -10.80 -3.88
CA ASN A 81 -0.27 -11.52 -4.88
C ASN A 81 -0.18 -10.88 -6.26
N ALA A 82 -0.24 -9.54 -6.34
CA ALA A 82 -0.09 -8.81 -7.60
C ALA A 82 1.29 -9.04 -8.24
N SER A 83 2.34 -9.07 -7.42
CA SER A 83 3.70 -9.32 -7.90
C SER A 83 3.88 -10.75 -8.41
N HIS A 84 3.31 -11.75 -7.72
CA HIS A 84 3.30 -13.14 -8.21
C HIS A 84 2.58 -13.26 -9.55
N ARG A 85 1.40 -12.65 -9.70
CA ARG A 85 0.66 -12.65 -10.98
C ARG A 85 1.47 -12.00 -12.10
N ALA A 86 2.12 -10.87 -11.83
CA ALA A 86 2.97 -10.17 -12.80
C ALA A 86 4.18 -11.03 -13.23
N ALA A 87 4.81 -11.77 -12.30
CA ALA A 87 5.90 -12.68 -12.62
C ALA A 87 5.44 -13.84 -13.51
N MET A 88 4.28 -14.43 -13.22
CA MET A 88 3.71 -15.52 -14.03
C MET A 88 3.40 -15.08 -15.47
N ILE A 89 2.84 -13.88 -15.65
CA ILE A 89 2.55 -13.32 -16.98
C ILE A 89 3.84 -13.11 -17.77
N ARG A 90 4.85 -12.50 -17.16
CA ARG A 90 6.15 -12.27 -17.80
C ARG A 90 6.82 -13.57 -18.23
N GLU A 91 6.75 -14.61 -17.40
CA GLU A 91 7.31 -15.92 -17.75
C GLU A 91 6.55 -16.57 -18.90
N TYR A 92 5.22 -16.50 -18.91
CA TYR A 92 4.41 -16.98 -20.03
C TYR A 92 4.73 -16.25 -21.35
N GLU A 93 4.90 -14.93 -21.31
CA GLU A 93 5.30 -14.13 -22.47
C GLU A 93 6.71 -14.46 -22.96
N ARG A 94 7.64 -14.78 -22.06
CA ARG A 94 9.02 -15.18 -22.39
C ARG A 94 9.09 -16.55 -23.07
N LEU A 95 8.12 -17.43 -22.81
CA LEU A 95 8.06 -18.79 -23.35
C LEU A 95 7.30 -18.91 -24.68
N LYS A 96 6.74 -17.80 -25.20
CA LYS A 96 6.18 -17.69 -26.56
C LYS A 96 7.23 -17.23 -27.55
#